data_AF-A0A1Z7Z2E6-F1
#
_entry.id   AF-A0A1Z7Z2E6-F1
#
_cell.length_a   1.000
_cell.length_b   1.000
_cell.length_c   1.000
_cell.angle_alpha   90.00
_cell.angle_beta   90.00
_cell.angle_gamma   90.00
#
_symmetry.space_group_name_H-M   'P 1'
#
loop_
_entity.id
_entity.type
_entity.pdbx_description
1 polymer ?
#
loop_
_entity_poly.entity_id
_entity_poly.type
_entity_poly.pdbx_seq_one_letter_code
_entity_poly.pdbx_strand_id
1 'polypeptide(L)'
;MKSTNYILLLILLFCFGCKNEVSKLEFKYQDRTDILICDGLNTELLKEALISFEEDIFDTYDSERRLYNRSYSRFIGEAVNNKVDFTTVVSEHTKRVFEALQKDESLWDLQNTNSYLNHKHKILACIGDNMLDEDLKETFNALIHANSMSVRMFADPLKTKTATIKEDRYLALFIALDYYYAKLHDVDFSTPESEKTKKEPLK
;
A
#
# COMPACT_ATOMS: atom_id res chain seq x y z
N MET A 1 55.43 -6.28 -43.00
CA MET A 1 54.02 -5.86 -43.06
C MET A 1 53.24 -6.62 -42.00
N LYS A 2 52.83 -5.92 -40.94
CA LYS A 2 52.01 -6.41 -39.83
C LYS A 2 50.54 -6.22 -40.20
N SER A 3 49.70 -7.25 -40.02
CA SER A 3 48.30 -7.07 -39.63
C SER A 3 47.67 -8.44 -39.40
N THR A 4 47.72 -8.92 -38.16
CA THR A 4 46.85 -9.99 -37.70
C THR A 4 46.24 -9.56 -36.37
N ASN A 5 44.93 -9.79 -36.24
CA ASN A 5 44.18 -9.90 -34.99
C ASN A 5 43.96 -8.64 -34.14
N TYR A 6 42.99 -7.80 -34.53
CA TYR A 6 42.33 -6.87 -33.59
C TYR A 6 40.81 -6.70 -33.81
N ILE A 7 40.14 -7.62 -34.52
CA ILE A 7 38.68 -7.49 -34.80
C ILE A 7 37.82 -8.39 -33.90
N LEU A 8 38.40 -9.36 -33.19
CA LEU A 8 37.61 -10.29 -32.35
C LEU A 8 37.46 -9.89 -30.87
N LEU A 9 37.97 -8.72 -30.46
CA LEU A 9 37.96 -8.27 -29.06
C LEU A 9 37.03 -7.06 -28.80
N LEU A 10 36.09 -6.77 -29.71
CA LEU A 10 35.20 -5.59 -29.58
C LEU A 10 33.72 -5.92 -29.27
N ILE A 11 33.34 -7.20 -29.18
CA ILE A 11 31.92 -7.61 -29.04
C ILE A 11 31.56 -8.04 -27.59
N LEU A 12 32.50 -8.03 -26.65
CA LEU A 12 32.27 -8.49 -25.26
C LEU A 12 31.90 -7.39 -24.26
N LEU A 13 31.66 -6.14 -24.69
CA LEU A 13 31.41 -5.01 -23.78
C LEU A 13 29.96 -4.48 -23.73
N PHE A 14 28.98 -5.23 -24.26
CA PHE A 14 27.57 -4.79 -24.25
C PHE A 14 26.72 -5.30 -23.08
N CYS A 15 27.29 -5.98 -22.07
CA CYS A 15 26.51 -6.51 -20.95
C CYS A 15 26.56 -5.69 -19.64
N PHE A 16 27.15 -4.48 -19.63
CA PHE A 16 27.10 -3.61 -18.46
C PHE A 16 26.18 -2.41 -18.70
N GLY A 17 24.89 -2.67 -18.57
CA GLY A 17 23.87 -1.65 -18.79
C GLY A 17 22.48 -2.01 -18.30
N CYS A 18 22.31 -2.86 -17.28
CA CYS A 18 21.11 -2.75 -16.44
C CYS A 18 21.25 -1.46 -15.64
N LYS A 19 20.95 -0.32 -16.28
CA LYS A 19 20.46 0.82 -15.55
C LYS A 19 19.22 0.30 -14.81
N ASN A 20 19.18 0.49 -13.51
CA ASN A 20 17.95 0.41 -12.75
C ASN A 20 17.04 1.51 -13.31
N GLU A 21 16.38 1.24 -14.43
CA GLU A 21 15.19 1.97 -14.80
C GLU A 21 14.18 1.60 -13.73
N VAL A 22 14.05 2.48 -12.73
CA VAL A 22 12.85 2.54 -11.89
C VAL A 22 11.71 2.56 -12.90
N SER A 23 11.08 1.41 -13.12
CA SER A 23 10.03 1.29 -14.12
C SER A 23 9.00 2.34 -13.75
N LYS A 24 8.83 3.33 -14.62
CA LYS A 24 7.86 4.40 -14.43
C LYS A 24 6.52 3.76 -14.06
N LEU A 25 5.94 4.14 -12.92
CA LEU A 25 4.64 3.61 -12.49
C LEU A 25 3.66 3.74 -13.65
N GLU A 26 3.17 2.61 -14.13
CA GLU A 26 2.10 2.52 -15.10
C GLU A 26 0.78 2.50 -14.31
N PHE A 27 -0.11 3.43 -14.60
CA PHE A 27 -1.42 3.48 -13.96
C PHE A 27 -2.34 2.47 -14.62
N LYS A 28 -2.68 1.39 -13.91
CA LYS A 28 -3.46 0.27 -14.46
C LYS A 28 -4.97 0.48 -14.37
N TYR A 29 -5.43 1.39 -13.51
CA TYR A 29 -6.85 1.42 -13.11
C TYR A 29 -7.57 2.74 -13.43
N GLN A 30 -7.04 3.53 -14.36
CA GLN A 30 -7.63 4.83 -14.72
C GLN A 30 -9.07 4.71 -15.25
N ASP A 31 -9.40 3.60 -15.93
CA ASP A 31 -10.73 3.35 -16.50
C ASP A 31 -11.81 2.95 -15.48
N ARG A 32 -11.46 2.68 -14.21
CA ARG A 32 -12.45 2.36 -13.16
C ARG A 32 -13.22 3.62 -12.75
N THR A 33 -14.52 3.54 -12.56
CA THR A 33 -15.40 4.69 -12.27
C THR A 33 -15.37 5.17 -10.81
N ASP A 34 -14.42 4.69 -10.00
CA ASP A 34 -14.29 5.08 -8.60
C ASP A 34 -13.88 6.55 -8.52
N ILE A 35 -14.76 7.38 -7.98
CA ILE A 35 -14.52 8.82 -7.79
C ILE A 35 -13.97 9.03 -6.38
N LEU A 36 -12.67 9.29 -6.30
CA LEU A 36 -12.02 9.91 -5.15
C LEU A 36 -11.70 11.34 -5.57
N ILE A 37 -12.15 12.36 -4.85
CA ILE A 37 -11.82 13.75 -5.18
C ILE A 37 -11.30 14.40 -3.91
N CYS A 38 -10.02 14.76 -3.93
CA CYS A 38 -9.38 15.52 -2.86
C CYS A 38 -8.56 16.64 -3.49
N ASP A 39 -9.01 17.89 -3.32
CA ASP A 39 -8.41 19.03 -3.99
C ASP A 39 -6.93 19.20 -3.62
N GLY A 40 -6.11 19.41 -4.66
CA GLY A 40 -4.66 19.60 -4.53
C GLY A 40 -3.89 18.35 -4.12
N LEU A 41 -4.48 17.15 -4.21
CA LEU A 41 -3.79 15.87 -4.05
C LEU A 41 -3.69 15.13 -5.40
N ASN A 42 -2.72 14.22 -5.48
CA ASN A 42 -2.58 13.33 -6.63
C ASN A 42 -3.63 12.21 -6.56
N THR A 43 -4.86 12.54 -6.95
CA THR A 43 -5.99 11.61 -6.95
C THR A 43 -5.73 10.37 -7.81
N GLU A 44 -5.01 10.49 -8.92
CA GLU A 44 -4.69 9.34 -9.78
C GLU A 44 -3.83 8.31 -9.04
N LEU A 45 -2.82 8.78 -8.29
CA LEU A 45 -1.98 7.92 -7.46
C LEU A 45 -2.74 7.32 -6.28
N LEU A 46 -3.62 8.08 -5.64
CA LEU A 46 -4.45 7.56 -4.54
C LEU A 46 -5.45 6.49 -5.01
N LYS A 47 -6.04 6.69 -6.20
CA LYS A 47 -6.90 5.70 -6.85
C LYS A 47 -6.11 4.44 -7.21
N GLU A 48 -4.92 4.59 -7.77
CA GLU A 48 -4.04 3.47 -8.07
C GLU A 48 -3.65 2.70 -6.80
N ALA A 49 -3.35 3.41 -5.72
CA ALA A 49 -3.04 2.84 -4.41
C ALA A 49 -4.19 2.03 -3.84
N LEU A 50 -5.39 2.60 -3.81
CA LEU A 50 -6.60 1.92 -3.33
C LEU A 50 -6.85 0.65 -4.14
N ILE A 51 -6.84 0.74 -5.47
CA ILE A 51 -7.21 -0.40 -6.30
C ILE A 51 -6.13 -1.48 -6.27
N SER A 52 -4.84 -1.12 -6.25
CA SER A 52 -3.74 -2.09 -6.11
C SER A 52 -3.85 -2.87 -4.79
N PHE A 53 -4.16 -2.19 -3.69
CA PHE A 53 -4.44 -2.82 -2.41
C PHE A 53 -5.64 -3.79 -2.49
N GLU A 54 -6.74 -3.39 -3.13
CA GLU A 54 -7.92 -4.22 -3.28
C GLU A 54 -7.65 -5.50 -4.08
N GLU A 55 -6.93 -5.38 -5.18
CA GLU A 55 -6.54 -6.53 -6.01
C GLU A 55 -5.68 -7.52 -5.20
N ASP A 56 -4.70 -7.03 -4.44
CA ASP A 56 -3.83 -7.85 -3.59
C ASP A 56 -4.61 -8.59 -2.49
N ILE A 57 -5.57 -7.93 -1.81
CA ILE A 57 -6.40 -8.60 -0.80
C ILE A 57 -7.46 -9.53 -1.41
N PHE A 58 -7.92 -9.26 -2.64
CA PHE A 58 -8.81 -10.18 -3.35
C PHE A 58 -8.06 -11.45 -3.72
N ASP A 59 -6.88 -11.33 -4.30
CA ASP A 59 -6.04 -12.46 -4.69
C ASP A 59 -5.58 -13.29 -3.49
N THR A 60 -5.31 -12.64 -2.35
CA THR A 60 -4.89 -13.36 -1.14
C THR A 60 -6.06 -14.05 -0.42
N TYR A 61 -7.14 -13.32 -0.16
CA TYR A 61 -8.14 -13.76 0.83
C TYR A 61 -9.41 -14.37 0.22
N ASP A 62 -9.66 -14.17 -1.06
CA ASP A 62 -10.85 -14.68 -1.75
C ASP A 62 -10.65 -14.77 -3.27
N SER A 63 -9.55 -15.33 -3.76
CA SER A 63 -9.16 -15.31 -5.19
C SER A 63 -10.23 -15.82 -6.15
N GLU A 64 -11.04 -16.80 -5.73
CA GLU A 64 -12.09 -17.40 -6.54
C GLU A 64 -13.30 -16.46 -6.74
N ARG A 65 -13.73 -15.77 -5.69
CA ARG A 65 -15.01 -15.04 -5.67
C ARG A 65 -14.84 -13.53 -5.59
N ARG A 66 -13.70 -13.07 -5.08
CA ARG A 66 -13.27 -11.68 -4.96
C ARG A 66 -14.32 -10.81 -4.25
N LEU A 67 -14.90 -11.34 -3.17
CA LEU A 67 -15.96 -10.66 -2.43
C LEU A 67 -15.35 -9.60 -1.49
N TYR A 68 -15.66 -8.33 -1.74
CA TYR A 68 -15.25 -7.18 -0.91
C TYR A 68 -15.34 -7.46 0.58
N ASN A 69 -16.54 -7.75 1.08
CA ASN A 69 -16.78 -7.90 2.52
C ASN A 69 -15.92 -9.00 3.14
N ARG A 70 -15.66 -10.09 2.40
CA ARG A 70 -14.83 -11.19 2.88
C ARG A 70 -13.36 -10.79 2.91
N SER A 71 -12.82 -10.28 1.81
CA SER A 71 -11.42 -9.90 1.71
C SER A 71 -11.05 -8.80 2.67
N TYR A 72 -11.86 -7.74 2.76
CA TYR A 72 -11.66 -6.66 3.73
C TYR A 72 -11.75 -7.16 5.17
N SER A 73 -12.76 -7.97 5.52
CA SER A 73 -12.89 -8.48 6.89
C SER A 73 -11.70 -9.34 7.30
N ARG A 74 -11.17 -10.18 6.39
CA ARG A 74 -10.00 -11.01 6.66
C ARG A 74 -8.73 -10.17 6.79
N PHE A 75 -8.49 -9.27 5.83
CA PHE A 75 -7.37 -8.35 5.88
C PHE A 75 -7.36 -7.51 7.17
N ILE A 76 -8.47 -6.83 7.48
CA ILE A 76 -8.58 -6.00 8.69
C ILE A 76 -8.40 -6.86 9.95
N GLY A 77 -8.99 -8.05 9.97
CA GLY A 77 -8.82 -9.00 11.06
C GLY A 77 -7.36 -9.35 11.31
N GLU A 78 -6.57 -9.60 10.26
CA GLU A 78 -5.15 -9.88 10.37
C GLU A 78 -4.33 -8.61 10.70
N ALA A 79 -4.62 -7.48 10.05
CA ALA A 79 -3.91 -6.23 10.21
C ALA A 79 -4.00 -5.69 11.65
N VAL A 80 -5.21 -5.70 12.23
CA VAL A 80 -5.43 -5.28 13.62
C VAL A 80 -4.67 -6.16 14.62
N ASN A 81 -4.42 -7.41 14.26
CA ASN A 81 -3.67 -8.36 15.09
C ASN A 81 -2.19 -8.45 14.72
N ASN A 82 -1.68 -7.59 13.81
CA ASN A 82 -0.32 -7.64 13.26
C ASN A 82 0.05 -9.03 12.69
N LYS A 83 -0.87 -9.67 11.96
CA LYS A 83 -0.70 -11.02 11.39
C LYS A 83 -0.60 -11.06 9.87
N VAL A 84 -0.66 -9.91 9.20
CA VAL A 84 -0.55 -9.85 7.74
C VAL A 84 0.87 -10.20 7.33
N ASP A 85 1.02 -11.22 6.48
CA ASP A 85 2.28 -11.49 5.80
C ASP A 85 2.37 -10.64 4.54
N PHE A 86 2.88 -9.42 4.69
CA PHE A 86 3.06 -8.49 3.58
C PHE A 86 4.02 -9.01 2.51
N THR A 87 4.82 -10.05 2.80
CA THR A 87 5.74 -10.60 1.80
C THR A 87 5.04 -11.50 0.78
N THR A 88 3.83 -11.98 1.11
CA THR A 88 3.00 -12.80 0.23
C THR A 88 1.79 -12.03 -0.32
N VAL A 89 1.24 -11.08 0.46
CA VAL A 89 0.09 -10.27 0.02
C VAL A 89 0.47 -9.25 -1.05
N VAL A 90 1.67 -8.66 -0.97
CA VAL A 90 2.07 -7.50 -1.79
C VAL A 90 2.52 -7.95 -3.19
N SER A 91 1.83 -7.48 -4.22
CA SER A 91 2.26 -7.68 -5.61
C SER A 91 3.41 -6.76 -6.01
N GLU A 92 4.09 -7.11 -7.11
CA GLU A 92 5.09 -6.23 -7.74
C GLU A 92 4.53 -4.87 -8.15
N HIS A 93 3.22 -4.80 -8.43
CA HIS A 93 2.57 -3.55 -8.75
C HIS A 93 2.45 -2.65 -7.53
N THR A 94 1.97 -3.19 -6.42
CA THR A 94 1.89 -2.49 -5.14
C THR A 94 3.25 -1.96 -4.71
N LYS A 95 4.35 -2.69 -4.93
CA LYS A 95 5.71 -2.18 -4.63
C LYS A 95 6.01 -0.89 -5.38
N ARG A 96 5.70 -0.82 -6.68
CA ARG A 96 5.88 0.40 -7.49
C ARG A 96 4.95 1.54 -7.09
N VAL A 97 3.72 1.22 -6.69
CA VAL A 97 2.79 2.21 -6.17
C VAL A 97 3.30 2.78 -4.84
N PHE A 98 3.82 1.93 -3.96
CA PHE A 98 4.44 2.34 -2.70
C PHE A 98 5.65 3.27 -2.94
N GLU A 99 6.57 2.90 -3.84
CA GLU A 99 7.69 3.77 -4.23
C GLU A 99 7.22 5.15 -4.77
N ALA A 100 6.09 5.20 -5.48
CA ALA A 100 5.52 6.45 -5.95
C ALA A 100 4.90 7.28 -4.81
N LEU A 101 4.20 6.64 -3.87
CA LEU A 101 3.65 7.30 -2.68
C LEU A 101 4.75 7.84 -1.76
N GLN A 102 5.90 7.16 -1.68
CA GLN A 102 7.05 7.61 -0.89
C GLN A 102 7.66 8.94 -1.39
N LYS A 103 7.36 9.35 -2.63
CA LYS A 103 7.81 10.66 -3.16
C LYS A 103 7.07 11.83 -2.52
N ASP A 104 5.90 11.60 -1.93
CA ASP A 104 5.25 12.58 -1.08
C ASP A 104 5.76 12.39 0.35
N GLU A 105 6.87 13.07 0.68
CA GLU A 105 7.45 13.01 2.02
C GLU A 105 6.48 13.50 3.10
N SER A 106 5.50 14.34 2.75
CA SER A 106 4.53 14.87 3.71
C SER A 106 3.44 13.88 4.09
N LEU A 107 3.25 12.83 3.29
CA LEU A 107 2.32 11.73 3.56
C LEU A 107 2.80 10.86 4.73
N TRP A 108 4.11 10.82 5.01
CA TRP A 108 4.70 9.88 5.95
C TRP A 108 5.31 10.57 7.18
N ASP A 109 5.15 9.96 8.36
CA ASP A 109 5.84 10.31 9.59
C ASP A 109 6.69 9.12 10.05
N LEU A 110 7.93 9.06 9.56
CA LEU A 110 8.87 7.96 9.86
C LEU A 110 9.31 7.91 11.33
N GLN A 111 8.97 8.91 12.14
CA GLN A 111 9.25 8.93 13.58
C GLN A 111 8.10 8.36 14.41
N ASN A 112 6.91 8.23 13.82
CA ASN A 112 5.74 7.69 14.49
C ASN A 112 5.73 6.16 14.44
N THR A 113 6.03 5.53 15.58
CA THR A 113 6.09 4.08 15.70
C THR A 113 4.72 3.39 15.75
N ASN A 114 3.63 4.15 15.90
CA ASN A 114 2.27 3.59 15.90
C ASN A 114 1.71 3.46 14.47
N SER A 115 2.05 4.41 13.60
CA SER A 115 1.78 4.39 12.17
C SER A 115 2.75 5.31 11.45
N TYR A 116 3.29 4.86 10.33
CA TYR A 116 4.09 5.72 9.46
C TYR A 116 3.25 6.70 8.63
N LEU A 117 1.91 6.60 8.64
CA LEU A 117 1.07 7.60 8.00
C LEU A 117 1.07 8.90 8.82
N ASN A 118 1.34 10.03 8.17
CA ASN A 118 1.26 11.33 8.82
C ASN A 118 -0.22 11.74 8.99
N HIS A 119 -0.75 11.60 10.21
CA HIS A 119 -2.14 11.95 10.51
C HIS A 119 -2.48 13.45 10.37
N LYS A 120 -1.47 14.32 10.21
CA LYS A 120 -1.67 15.75 9.90
C LYS A 120 -1.70 16.03 8.40
N HIS A 121 -1.45 15.03 7.56
CA HIS A 121 -1.49 15.20 6.12
C HIS A 121 -2.91 15.52 5.66
N LYS A 122 -3.05 16.41 4.66
CA LYS A 122 -4.35 16.90 4.18
C LYS A 122 -5.26 15.81 3.61
N ILE A 123 -4.71 14.64 3.24
CA ILE A 123 -5.52 13.49 2.81
C ILE A 123 -6.43 12.98 3.93
N LEU A 124 -6.00 13.03 5.19
CA LEU A 124 -6.82 12.55 6.31
C LEU A 124 -8.07 13.43 6.48
N ALA A 125 -7.93 14.75 6.33
CA ALA A 125 -9.08 15.66 6.35
C ALA A 125 -10.04 15.35 5.19
N CYS A 126 -9.52 15.20 3.96
CA CYS A 126 -10.36 14.84 2.81
C CYS A 126 -11.11 13.52 3.03
N ILE A 127 -10.42 12.49 3.54
CA ILE A 127 -11.04 11.20 3.85
C ILE A 127 -12.15 11.39 4.89
N GLY A 128 -11.85 12.02 6.02
CA GLY A 128 -12.83 12.25 7.09
C GLY A 128 -14.04 13.06 6.63
N ASP A 129 -13.86 14.06 5.78
CA ASP A 129 -14.97 14.88 5.27
C ASP A 129 -15.92 14.10 4.37
N ASN A 130 -15.41 13.08 3.65
CA ASN A 130 -16.15 12.32 2.65
C ASN A 130 -16.51 10.87 3.05
N MET A 131 -16.17 10.43 4.27
CA MET A 131 -16.68 9.16 4.81
C MET A 131 -18.21 9.17 4.85
N LEU A 132 -18.82 8.03 4.51
CA LEU A 132 -20.28 7.90 4.37
C LEU A 132 -20.98 7.63 5.69
N ASP A 133 -20.32 6.92 6.61
CA ASP A 133 -20.89 6.59 7.92
C ASP A 133 -20.57 7.70 8.93
N GLU A 134 -21.60 8.45 9.35
CA GLU A 134 -21.44 9.63 10.21
C GLU A 134 -20.81 9.30 11.57
N ASP A 135 -21.19 8.19 12.22
CA ASP A 135 -20.61 7.78 13.52
C ASP A 135 -19.12 7.46 13.37
N LEU A 136 -18.75 6.74 12.30
CA LEU A 136 -17.37 6.41 12.01
C LEU A 136 -16.56 7.67 11.66
N LYS A 137 -17.16 8.58 10.88
CA LYS A 137 -16.59 9.88 10.51
C LYS A 137 -16.30 10.75 11.72
N GLU A 138 -17.25 10.88 12.65
CA GLU A 138 -17.06 11.63 13.89
C GLU A 138 -15.90 11.03 14.72
N THR A 139 -15.91 9.70 14.88
CA THR A 139 -14.86 8.97 15.59
C THR A 139 -13.49 9.19 14.94
N PHE A 140 -13.43 9.06 13.62
CA PHE A 140 -12.22 9.23 12.83
C PHE A 140 -11.67 10.66 12.98
N ASN A 141 -12.51 11.67 12.77
CA ASN A 141 -12.11 13.08 12.88
C ASN A 141 -11.67 13.44 14.30
N ALA A 142 -12.32 12.91 15.33
CA ALA A 142 -11.90 13.11 16.72
C ALA A 142 -10.50 12.52 16.98
N LEU A 143 -10.21 11.31 16.49
CA LEU A 143 -8.91 10.65 16.66
C LEU A 143 -7.79 11.36 15.88
N ILE A 144 -8.07 11.83 14.66
CA ILE A 144 -7.13 12.62 13.86
C ILE A 144 -6.85 13.96 14.53
N HIS A 145 -7.88 14.69 14.97
CA HIS A 145 -7.73 15.99 15.64
C HIS A 145 -6.94 15.87 16.95
N ALA A 146 -7.20 14.83 17.74
CA ALA A 146 -6.48 14.56 18.98
C ALA A 146 -5.06 14.00 18.77
N ASN A 147 -4.63 13.76 17.52
CA ASN A 147 -3.37 13.10 17.17
C ASN A 147 -3.18 11.77 17.92
N SER A 148 -4.28 11.05 18.14
CA SER A 148 -4.33 9.79 18.90
C SER A 148 -4.68 8.58 18.02
N MET A 149 -4.83 8.81 16.71
CA MET A 149 -5.11 7.77 15.74
C MET A 149 -4.02 6.69 15.76
N SER A 150 -4.48 5.44 15.80
CA SER A 150 -3.67 4.24 15.62
C SER A 150 -4.57 3.10 15.18
N VAL A 151 -3.99 2.11 14.52
CA VAL A 151 -4.66 0.86 14.13
C VAL A 151 -5.50 0.27 15.27
N ARG A 152 -4.97 0.29 16.52
CA ARG A 152 -5.66 -0.25 17.70
C ARG A 152 -6.85 0.59 18.15
N MET A 153 -6.75 1.93 18.09
CA MET A 153 -7.83 2.82 18.52
C MET A 153 -9.01 2.82 17.53
N PHE A 154 -8.75 2.58 16.24
CA PHE A 154 -9.78 2.56 15.22
C PHE A 154 -10.28 1.14 14.85
N ALA A 155 -9.64 0.10 15.38
CA ALA A 155 -9.95 -1.29 15.10
C ALA A 155 -11.41 -1.69 15.35
N ASP A 156 -11.96 -1.35 16.51
CA ASP A 156 -13.31 -1.77 16.89
C ASP A 156 -14.39 -1.07 16.06
N PRO A 157 -14.35 0.27 15.87
CA PRO A 157 -15.22 0.94 14.91
C PRO A 157 -15.14 0.32 13.51
N LEU A 158 -13.92 0.06 13.02
CA LEU A 158 -13.68 -0.48 11.69
C LEU A 158 -14.27 -1.89 11.48
N LYS A 159 -14.11 -2.79 12.47
CA LYS A 159 -14.63 -4.16 12.41
C LYS A 159 -16.15 -4.22 12.27
N THR A 160 -16.87 -3.24 12.83
CA THR A 160 -18.34 -3.21 12.76
C THR A 160 -18.87 -2.75 11.41
N LYS A 161 -18.02 -2.12 10.58
CA LYS A 161 -18.40 -1.50 9.31
C LYS A 161 -17.85 -2.22 8.08
N THR A 162 -17.24 -3.41 8.23
CA THR A 162 -16.60 -4.11 7.11
C THR A 162 -17.55 -4.49 5.96
N ALA A 163 -18.85 -4.61 6.26
CA ALA A 163 -19.88 -4.90 5.27
C ALA A 163 -20.19 -3.73 4.33
N THR A 164 -19.81 -2.49 4.69
CA THR A 164 -20.12 -1.26 3.95
C THR A 164 -18.88 -0.55 3.39
N ILE A 165 -17.68 -1.14 3.56
CA ILE A 165 -16.41 -0.55 3.07
C ILE A 165 -16.39 -0.43 1.55
N LYS A 166 -17.07 -1.35 0.85
CA LYS A 166 -17.14 -1.31 -0.62
C LYS A 166 -17.76 0.00 -1.10
N GLU A 167 -18.78 0.47 -0.41
CA GLU A 167 -19.51 1.69 -0.72
C GLU A 167 -18.75 2.94 -0.27
N ASP A 168 -17.98 2.84 0.82
CA ASP A 168 -17.18 3.95 1.37
C ASP A 168 -15.72 3.91 0.86
N ARG A 169 -15.49 4.46 -0.34
CA ARG A 169 -14.17 4.50 -0.99
C ARG A 169 -13.14 5.33 -0.20
N TYR A 170 -13.58 6.31 0.60
CA TYR A 170 -12.68 7.14 1.42
C TYR A 170 -12.21 6.37 2.65
N LEU A 171 -13.10 5.62 3.31
CA LEU A 171 -12.72 4.67 4.35
C LEU A 171 -11.78 3.58 3.80
N ALA A 172 -12.10 3.03 2.63
CA ALA A 172 -11.26 2.06 1.94
C ALA A 172 -9.86 2.62 1.67
N LEU A 173 -9.76 3.87 1.23
CA LEU A 173 -8.47 4.56 1.02
C LEU A 173 -7.70 4.73 2.32
N PHE A 174 -8.35 5.09 3.42
CA PHE A 174 -7.68 5.16 4.73
C PHE A 174 -7.08 3.80 5.13
N ILE A 175 -7.85 2.72 4.98
CA ILE A 175 -7.35 1.36 5.26
C ILE A 175 -6.14 1.04 4.38
N ALA A 176 -6.21 1.34 3.08
CA ALA A 176 -5.09 1.13 2.17
C ALA A 176 -3.83 1.91 2.62
N LEU A 177 -3.98 3.19 3.00
CA LEU A 177 -2.84 4.01 3.40
C LEU A 177 -2.26 3.60 4.76
N ASP A 178 -3.09 3.43 5.78
CA ASP A 178 -2.66 3.29 7.17
C ASP A 178 -2.42 1.83 7.60
N TYR A 179 -3.27 0.90 7.15
CA TYR A 179 -3.20 -0.51 7.55
C TYR A 179 -2.33 -1.33 6.59
N TYR A 180 -2.12 -0.84 5.37
CA TYR A 180 -1.43 -1.56 4.31
C TYR A 180 -0.12 -0.88 3.89
N TYR A 181 -0.16 0.26 3.18
CA TYR A 181 1.04 0.92 2.67
C TYR A 181 1.98 1.41 3.76
N ALA A 182 1.47 2.00 4.85
CA ALA A 182 2.31 2.39 5.97
C ALA A 182 3.11 1.20 6.52
N LYS A 183 2.52 -0.01 6.61
CA LYS A 183 3.21 -1.19 7.11
C LYS A 183 4.33 -1.71 6.20
N LEU A 184 4.33 -1.32 4.92
CA LEU A 184 5.38 -1.74 3.98
C LEU A 184 6.74 -1.10 4.29
N HIS A 185 6.79 -0.02 5.08
CA HIS A 185 8.05 0.54 5.57
C HIS A 185 8.85 -0.42 6.46
N ASP A 186 8.17 -1.39 7.12
CA ASP A 186 8.82 -2.40 7.97
C ASP A 186 9.19 -3.68 7.21
N VAL A 187 8.89 -3.77 5.92
CA VAL A 187 9.02 -5.00 5.13
C VAL A 187 10.28 -4.97 4.28
N ASP A 188 11.17 -5.94 4.50
CA ASP A 188 12.30 -6.17 3.62
C ASP A 188 11.90 -7.05 2.41
N PHE A 189 11.70 -6.40 1.26
CA PHE A 189 11.39 -7.05 -0.01
C PHE A 189 12.62 -7.61 -0.75
N SER A 190 13.84 -7.35 -0.26
CA SER A 190 15.08 -7.81 -0.91
C SER A 190 15.42 -9.28 -0.63
N THR A 191 14.84 -9.87 0.42
CA THR A 191 15.10 -11.25 0.82
C THR A 191 14.23 -12.24 0.02
N PRO A 192 14.81 -13.17 -0.76
CA PRO A 192 14.07 -14.23 -1.46
C PRO A 192 13.30 -15.14 -0.50
N GLU A 193 12.14 -15.63 -0.95
CA GLU A 193 11.22 -16.47 -0.15
C GLU A 193 11.87 -17.76 0.40
N SER A 194 12.87 -18.29 -0.30
CA SER A 194 13.64 -19.49 0.08
C SER A 194 14.56 -19.30 1.30
N GLU A 195 14.83 -18.06 1.73
CA GLU A 195 15.70 -17.77 2.87
C GLU A 195 14.94 -17.41 4.16
N LYS A 196 13.63 -17.14 4.07
CA LYS A 196 12.79 -16.74 5.21
C LYS A 196 12.45 -17.91 6.14
N THR A 197 12.29 -19.12 5.60
CA THR A 197 12.03 -20.36 6.38
C THR A 197 13.23 -20.87 7.19
N LYS A 198 14.42 -20.27 7.04
CA LYS A 198 15.60 -20.61 7.86
C LYS A 198 15.77 -19.75 9.11
N LYS A 199 14.93 -18.72 9.31
CA LYS A 199 15.08 -17.73 10.38
C LYS A 199 13.98 -17.76 11.44
N GLU A 200 13.24 -18.86 11.60
CA GLU A 200 12.42 -19.06 12.80
C GLU A 200 13.28 -19.77 13.85
N PRO A 201 13.78 -19.08 14.90
CA PRO A 201 14.39 -19.77 16.03
C PRO A 201 13.28 -20.36 16.88
N LEU A 202 13.37 -21.67 17.10
CA LEU A 202 12.68 -22.40 18.15
C LEU A 202 12.72 -21.60 19.47
N LYS A 203 11.58 -21.10 19.93
CA LYS A 203 11.32 -20.78 21.34
C LYS A 203 9.83 -20.69 21.65
#